data_AF-A0AA38GII6-F1
#
_entry.id   AF-A0AA38GII6-F1
#
_cell.length_a   1.000
_cell.length_b   1.000
_cell.length_c   1.000
_cell.angle_alpha   90.00
_cell.angle_beta   90.00
_cell.angle_gamma   90.00
#
_symmetry.space_group_name_H-M   'P 1'
#
loop_
_entity.id
_entity.type
_entity.pdbx_description
1 polymer ?
#
loop_
_entity_poly.entity_id
_entity_poly.type
_entity_poly.pdbx_seq_one_letter_code
_entity_poly.pdbx_strand_id
1 'polypeptide(L)'
;NQKKSLNYIINTVSAVHPIDPLLNLLKINGKMVFVGAPDKPLQLPVMPLLQGRKMIGGSLIGGLKETQEMLDFCGEHNITCEIEKIPIDYINTAMKRLL
;
A
#
# COMPACT_ATOMS: atom_id res chain seq x y z
N ASN A 1 22.94 -0.90 -6.01
CA ASN A 1 22.51 -2.31 -6.07
C ASN A 1 21.97 -2.81 -4.72
N GLN A 2 20.79 -2.35 -4.28
CA GLN A 2 20.15 -2.86 -3.05
C GLN A 2 19.20 -4.01 -3.41
N LYS A 3 19.72 -5.25 -3.50
CA LYS A 3 18.87 -6.45 -3.59
C LYS A 3 18.57 -6.93 -2.17
N LYS A 4 17.31 -7.30 -1.88
CA LYS A 4 16.89 -7.91 -0.59
C LYS A 4 17.15 -7.02 0.66
N SER A 5 16.68 -5.78 0.67
CA SER A 5 16.86 -4.85 1.80
C SER A 5 15.63 -4.71 2.71
N LEU A 6 14.42 -4.99 2.20
CA LEU A 6 13.16 -4.70 2.87
C LEU A 6 12.54 -5.93 3.53
N ASN A 7 12.01 -5.77 4.75
CA ASN A 7 11.22 -6.82 5.42
C ASN A 7 9.75 -6.78 4.96
N TYR A 8 9.22 -5.58 4.74
CA TYR A 8 7.84 -5.34 4.38
C TYR A 8 7.76 -4.33 3.23
N ILE A 9 6.77 -4.50 2.36
CA ILE A 9 6.34 -3.52 1.37
C ILE A 9 4.83 -3.33 1.53
N ILE A 10 4.39 -2.09 1.71
CA ILE A 10 2.98 -1.70 1.64
C ILE A 10 2.75 -1.14 0.25
N ASN A 11 1.97 -1.84 -0.58
CA ASN A 11 1.72 -1.47 -1.96
C ASN A 11 0.39 -0.72 -2.09
N THR A 12 0.47 0.58 -2.36
CA THR A 12 -0.66 1.52 -2.45
C THR A 12 -1.08 1.84 -3.89
N VAL A 13 -0.50 1.18 -4.89
CA VAL A 13 -0.74 1.51 -6.30
C VAL A 13 -2.09 0.95 -6.76
N SER A 14 -3.03 1.83 -7.14
CA SER A 14 -4.38 1.48 -7.62
C SER A 14 -4.47 1.25 -9.15
N ALA A 15 -3.36 0.90 -9.77
CA ALA A 15 -3.26 0.62 -11.21
C ALA A 15 -2.43 -0.64 -11.48
N VAL A 16 -2.59 -1.22 -12.66
CA VAL A 16 -1.77 -2.38 -13.08
C VAL A 16 -0.31 -1.96 -13.19
N HIS A 17 0.56 -2.66 -12.47
CA HIS A 17 2.00 -2.41 -12.48
C HIS A 17 2.79 -3.71 -12.24
N PRO A 18 4.04 -3.80 -12.72
CA PRO A 18 4.88 -4.97 -12.49
C PRO A 18 5.31 -5.07 -11.03
N ILE A 19 5.08 -6.22 -10.41
CA ILE A 19 5.43 -6.47 -9.01
C ILE A 19 6.76 -7.22 -8.84
N ASP A 20 7.32 -7.79 -9.91
CA ASP A 20 8.61 -8.49 -9.88
C ASP A 20 9.75 -7.65 -9.28
N PRO A 21 9.94 -6.37 -9.68
CA PRO A 21 11.00 -5.55 -9.11
C PRO A 21 10.83 -5.35 -7.61
N LEU A 22 9.59 -5.18 -7.15
CA LEU A 22 9.25 -5.00 -5.74
C LEU A 22 9.52 -6.28 -4.94
N LEU A 23 9.16 -7.44 -5.48
CA LEU A 23 9.47 -8.74 -4.86
C LEU A 23 10.97 -8.94 -4.74
N ASN A 24 11.80 -8.43 -5.65
CA ASN A 24 13.26 -8.54 -5.58
C ASN A 24 13.91 -7.62 -4.51
N LEU A 25 13.19 -6.59 -4.04
CA LEU A 25 13.62 -5.77 -2.91
C LEU A 25 13.39 -6.46 -1.55
N LEU A 26 12.44 -7.41 -1.49
CA LEU A 26 12.14 -8.14 -0.26
C LEU A 26 13.26 -9.11 0.13
N LYS A 27 13.56 -9.12 1.43
CA LYS A 27 14.39 -10.11 2.11
C LYS A 27 13.76 -11.50 2.06
N ILE A 28 14.53 -12.51 2.49
CA ILE A 28 13.99 -13.84 2.78
C ILE A 28 12.91 -13.68 3.86
N ASN A 29 11.77 -14.35 3.71
CA ASN A 29 10.56 -14.22 4.53
C ASN A 29 9.90 -12.83 4.49
N GLY A 30 10.27 -11.97 3.54
CA GLY A 30 9.67 -10.65 3.38
C GLY A 30 8.19 -10.72 2.96
N LYS A 31 7.42 -9.70 3.34
CA LYS A 31 5.98 -9.64 3.07
C LYS A 31 5.63 -8.43 2.23
N MET A 32 4.81 -8.63 1.20
CA MET A 32 4.15 -7.55 0.47
C MET A 32 2.67 -7.54 0.84
N VAL A 33 2.15 -6.40 1.24
CA VAL A 33 0.73 -6.21 1.57
C VAL A 33 0.14 -5.22 0.57
N PHE A 34 -0.90 -5.65 -0.12
CA PHE A 34 -1.66 -4.81 -1.03
C PHE A 34 -2.75 -4.06 -0.27
N VAL A 35 -2.75 -2.74 -0.42
CA VAL A 35 -3.82 -1.83 0.01
C VAL A 35 -4.35 -0.99 -1.17
N GLY A 36 -3.63 -0.97 -2.30
CA GLY A 36 -4.13 -0.48 -3.59
C GLY A 36 -5.03 -1.50 -4.30
N ALA A 37 -6.01 -1.00 -5.05
CA ALA A 37 -7.02 -1.81 -5.74
C ALA A 37 -7.00 -1.53 -7.26
N PRO A 38 -6.18 -2.25 -8.06
CA PRO A 38 -6.20 -2.13 -9.51
C PRO A 38 -7.49 -2.69 -10.11
N ASP A 39 -7.90 -2.14 -11.25
CA ASP A 39 -9.10 -2.52 -12.02
C ASP A 39 -8.96 -3.87 -12.74
N LYS A 40 -7.73 -4.37 -12.88
CA LYS A 40 -7.40 -5.64 -13.54
C LYS A 40 -6.45 -6.49 -12.68
N PRO A 41 -6.46 -7.82 -12.85
CA PRO A 41 -5.54 -8.70 -12.16
C PRO A 41 -4.06 -8.36 -12.43
N LEU A 42 -3.23 -8.47 -11.41
CA LEU A 42 -1.77 -8.37 -11.53
C LEU A 42 -1.17 -9.73 -11.92
N GLN A 43 -0.09 -9.70 -12.71
CA GLN A 43 0.70 -10.90 -12.98
C GLN A 43 1.60 -11.21 -11.79
N LEU A 44 1.52 -12.45 -11.27
CA LEU A 44 2.32 -12.89 -10.14
C LEU A 44 3.48 -13.80 -10.58
N PRO A 45 4.74 -13.34 -10.53
CA PRO A 45 5.88 -14.22 -10.73
C PRO A 45 6.09 -15.12 -9.50
N VAL A 46 6.00 -16.44 -9.71
CA VAL A 46 6.09 -17.43 -8.63
C VAL A 46 7.52 -17.66 -8.14
N MET A 47 8.51 -17.59 -9.04
CA MET A 47 9.92 -17.89 -8.70
C MET A 47 10.50 -17.01 -7.58
N PRO A 48 10.30 -15.67 -7.56
CA PRO A 48 10.76 -14.82 -6.46
C PRO A 48 10.14 -15.16 -5.10
N LEU A 49 8.92 -15.72 -5.08
CA LEU A 49 8.24 -16.16 -3.86
C LEU A 49 8.91 -17.42 -3.31
N LEU A 50 9.11 -18.43 -4.16
CA LEU A 50 9.73 -19.70 -3.80
C LEU A 50 11.17 -19.50 -3.30
N GLN A 51 11.99 -18.77 -4.06
CA GLN A 51 13.40 -18.53 -3.71
C GLN A 51 13.59 -17.74 -2.41
N GLY A 52 12.60 -16.93 -2.03
CA GLY A 52 12.67 -16.05 -0.88
C GLY A 52 11.77 -16.43 0.28
N ARG A 53 10.94 -17.49 0.17
CA ARG A 53 9.85 -17.78 1.12
C ARG A 53 9.00 -16.55 1.43
N LYS A 54 8.71 -15.74 0.39
CA LYS A 54 8.02 -14.45 0.54
C LYS A 54 6.51 -14.65 0.60
N MET A 55 5.83 -13.72 1.26
CA MET A 55 4.36 -13.72 1.36
C MET A 55 3.76 -12.51 0.65
N ILE A 56 2.58 -12.72 0.07
CA ILE A 56 1.70 -11.67 -0.43
C ILE A 56 0.37 -11.78 0.30
N GLY A 57 -0.15 -10.65 0.77
CA GLY A 57 -1.47 -10.53 1.38
C GLY A 57 -2.16 -9.24 0.97
N GLY A 58 -3.42 -9.08 1.36
CA GLY A 58 -4.20 -7.86 1.14
C GLY A 58 -4.84 -7.39 2.44
N SER A 59 -5.11 -6.09 2.53
CA SER A 59 -5.92 -5.48 3.58
C SER A 59 -6.67 -4.29 3.00
N LEU A 60 -7.99 -4.21 3.24
CA LEU A 60 -8.85 -3.19 2.64
C LEU A 60 -9.12 -2.04 3.62
N ILE A 61 -9.61 -2.35 4.82
CA ILE A 61 -9.89 -1.42 5.91
C ILE A 61 -9.67 -2.11 7.25
N GLY A 62 -9.51 -1.33 8.32
CA GLY A 62 -9.51 -1.83 9.70
C GLY A 62 -10.91 -1.85 10.33
N GLY A 63 -11.06 -2.59 11.42
CA GLY A 63 -12.28 -2.59 12.23
C GLY A 63 -12.46 -1.31 13.05
N LEU A 64 -13.62 -1.14 13.71
CA LEU A 64 -13.89 0.05 14.55
C LEU A 64 -12.87 0.20 15.68
N LYS A 65 -12.55 -0.90 16.38
CA LYS A 65 -11.58 -0.90 17.48
C LYS A 65 -10.18 -0.50 16.99
N GLU A 66 -9.72 -1.11 15.90
CA GLU A 66 -8.41 -0.81 15.28
C GLU A 66 -8.34 0.65 14.79
N THR A 67 -9.45 1.18 14.27
CA THR A 67 -9.54 2.58 13.83
C THR A 67 -9.38 3.53 15.02
N GLN A 68 -10.00 3.22 16.16
CA GLN A 68 -9.83 4.01 17.37
C GLN A 68 -8.37 3.99 17.85
N GLU A 69 -7.76 2.80 17.93
CA GLU A 69 -6.34 2.65 18.30
C GLU A 69 -5.41 3.41 17.34
N MET A 70 -5.72 3.42 16.04
CA MET A 70 -4.98 4.19 15.03
C MET A 70 -5.11 5.71 15.27
N LEU A 71 -6.31 6.21 15.56
CA LEU A 71 -6.54 7.63 15.84
C LEU A 71 -5.83 8.08 17.12
N ASP A 72 -5.89 7.27 18.17
CA ASP A 72 -5.23 7.53 19.45
C ASP A 72 -3.71 7.61 19.25
N PHE A 73 -3.12 6.62 18.57
CA PHE A 73 -1.70 6.62 18.22
C PHE A 73 -1.30 7.83 17.37
N CYS A 74 -2.11 8.20 16.37
CA CYS A 74 -1.84 9.37 15.54
C CYS A 74 -1.89 10.67 16.35
N GLY A 75 -2.83 10.78 17.29
CA GLY A 75 -2.95 11.92 18.20
C GLY A 75 -1.75 12.05 19.14
N GLU A 76 -1.30 10.94 19.74
CA GLU A 76 -0.13 10.91 20.62
C GLU A 76 1.17 11.28 19.90
N HIS A 77 1.32 10.89 18.64
CA HIS A 77 2.55 11.06 17.87
C HIS A 77 2.51 12.23 16.87
N ASN A 78 1.45 13.06 16.89
CA ASN A 78 1.25 14.15 15.94
C ASN A 78 1.35 13.71 14.47
N ILE A 79 0.78 12.55 14.14
CA ILE A 79 0.72 12.04 12.77
C ILE A 79 -0.53 12.61 12.11
N THR A 80 -0.33 13.46 11.10
CA THR A 80 -1.43 14.10 10.35
C THR A 80 -1.22 13.95 8.85
N CYS A 81 -2.31 14.02 8.09
CA CYS A 81 -2.24 14.08 6.63
C CYS A 81 -1.83 15.49 6.17
N GLU A 82 -1.10 15.54 5.06
CA GLU A 82 -1.04 16.75 4.25
C GLU A 82 -2.38 16.89 3.50
N ILE A 83 -3.00 18.08 3.57
CA ILE A 83 -4.34 18.30 3.04
C ILE A 83 -4.40 19.51 2.12
N GLU A 84 -5.24 19.42 1.08
CA GLU A 84 -5.75 20.55 0.31
C GLU A 84 -7.21 20.77 0.70
N LYS A 85 -7.51 21.88 1.37
CA LYS A 85 -8.87 22.21 1.78
C LYS A 85 -9.60 22.89 0.62
N ILE A 86 -10.70 22.30 0.16
CA ILE A 86 -11.50 22.80 -0.97
C ILE A 86 -12.92 23.17 -0.51
N PRO A 87 -13.58 24.15 -1.15
CA PRO A 87 -15.01 24.38 -0.97
C PRO A 87 -15.84 23.28 -1.67
N ILE A 88 -17.08 23.07 -1.22
CA ILE A 88 -17.92 21.95 -1.67
C ILE A 88 -18.27 22.00 -3.16
N ASP A 89 -18.41 23.19 -3.73
CA ASP A 89 -18.68 23.43 -5.15
C ASP A 89 -17.51 23.03 -6.07
N TYR A 90 -16.30 22.90 -5.52
CA TYR A 90 -15.10 22.50 -6.25
C TYR A 90 -14.91 20.98 -6.38
N ILE A 91 -15.79 20.16 -5.77
CA ILE A 91 -15.62 18.70 -5.69
C ILE A 91 -15.39 18.02 -7.06
N ASN A 92 -16.14 18.42 -8.09
CA ASN A 92 -16.02 17.81 -9.42
C ASN A 92 -14.67 18.09 -10.07
N THR A 93 -14.10 19.28 -9.84
CA THR A 93 -12.78 19.65 -10.36
C THR A 93 -11.69 18.87 -9.61
N ALA A 94 -11.82 18.71 -8.29
CA ALA A 94 -10.91 17.90 -7.48
C ALA A 94 -10.90 16.43 -7.93
N MET A 95 -12.07 15.84 -8.19
CA MET A 95 -12.17 14.46 -8.68
C MET A 95 -11.47 14.27 -10.03
N LYS A 96 -11.55 15.24 -10.94
CA LYS A 96 -10.83 15.19 -12.23
C LYS A 96 -9.30 15.29 -12.11
N ARG A 97 -8.80 15.90 -11.03
CA ARG A 97 -7.35 15.97 -10.74
C ARG A 97 -6.83 14.69 -10.10
N LEU A 98 -7.70 13.94 -9.42
CA LEU A 98 -7.38 12.71 -8.72
C LEU A 98 -7.33 11.49 -9.65
N LEU A 99 -8.24 11.44 -10.63
CA LEU A 99 -8.35 10.38 -11.64
C LEU A 99 -7.27 10.50 -12.72
#